data_AF-B6IH04-F1
#
_entry.id   AF-B6IH04-F1
#
_cell.length_a   1.000
_cell.length_b   1.000
_cell.length_c   1.000
_cell.angle_alpha   90.00
_cell.angle_beta   90.00
_cell.angle_gamma   90.00
#
_symmetry.space_group_name_H-M   'P 1'
#
loop_
_entity.id
_entity.type
_entity.pdbx_description
1 polymer ?
#
loop_
_entity_poly.entity_id
_entity_poly.type
_entity_poly.pdbx_seq_one_letter_code
_entity_poly.pdbx_strand_id
1 'polypeptide(L)' 'MCLFCFYHCTNISEKQFGFLNQRSTISQLIAYQNKLVFNSLNGLDTHSVYIDFQRAFDTVPINKLIISWKALGYLPN' A
#
# COMPACT_ATOMS: atom_id res chain seq x y z
N MET A 1 -13.73 -8.83 -2.27
CA MET A 1 -12.94 -9.24 -3.45
C MET A 1 -13.20 -8.23 -4.56
N CYS A 2 -12.32 -7.25 -4.77
CA CYS A 2 -12.51 -6.23 -5.80
C CYS A 2 -11.61 -6.55 -6.99
N LEU A 3 -12.22 -6.66 -8.17
CA LEU A 3 -11.67 -7.24 -9.40
C LEU A 3 -10.55 -6.39 -10.06
N PHE A 4 -10.24 -5.21 -9.53
CA PHE A 4 -9.28 -4.28 -10.14
C PHE A 4 -7.83 -4.39 -9.63
N CYS A 5 -7.54 -5.27 -8.67
CA CYS A 5 -6.17 -5.45 -8.15
C CYS A 5 -5.26 -6.33 -9.03
N PHE A 6 -5.73 -6.78 -10.21
CA PHE A 6 -4.94 -7.62 -11.11
C PHE A 6 -4.21 -6.85 -12.23
N TYR A 7 -4.45 -5.54 -12.40
CA TYR A 7 -3.83 -4.81 -13.50
C TYR A 7 -2.48 -4.19 -13.11
N HIS A 8 -1.50 -4.48 -13.96
CA HIS A 8 -0.07 -4.22 -13.88
C HIS A 8 0.28 -2.73 -13.78
N CYS A 9 0.05 -2.11 -12.61
CA CYS A 9 0.56 -0.78 -12.32
C CYS A 9 2.05 -0.89 -11.97
N THR A 10 2.92 -0.40 -12.86
CA THR A 10 4.38 -0.51 -12.74
C THR A 10 4.98 0.37 -11.64
N ASN A 11 4.18 1.23 -11.00
CA ASN A 11 4.66 2.24 -10.05
C ASN A 11 3.96 2.15 -8.69
N ILE A 12 3.76 0.93 -8.20
CA ILE A 12 3.29 0.69 -6.82
C ILE A 12 4.51 0.58 -5.90
N SER A 13 4.44 1.21 -4.73
CA SER A 13 5.51 1.15 -3.73
C SER A 13 5.90 -0.30 -3.38
N GLU A 14 7.21 -0.57 -3.29
CA GLU A 14 7.72 -1.85 -2.79
C GLU A 14 7.33 -2.15 -1.33
N LYS A 15 6.82 -1.15 -0.60
CA LYS A 15 6.29 -1.30 0.76
C LYS A 15 4.77 -1.52 0.80
N GLN A 16 4.09 -1.54 -0.35
CA GLN A 16 2.70 -1.95 -0.41
C GLN A 16 2.64 -3.48 -0.31
N PHE A 17 1.83 -4.00 0.61
CA PHE A 17 1.61 -5.44 0.77
C PHE A 17 0.15 -5.82 0.60
N GLY A 18 -0.77 -4.88 0.83
CA GLY A 18 -2.20 -5.10 0.62
C GLY A 18 -2.53 -5.20 -0.87
N PHE A 19 -3.40 -6.16 -1.20
CA PHE A 19 -4.00 -6.32 -2.53
C PHE A 19 -3.01 -6.52 -3.69
N LEU A 20 -1.79 -6.97 -3.42
CA LEU A 20 -0.79 -7.31 -4.45
C LEU A 20 -0.55 -8.81 -4.53
N ASN A 21 -0.34 -9.32 -5.74
CA ASN A 21 0.08 -10.70 -5.94
C ASN A 21 1.40 -10.97 -5.21
N GLN A 22 1.49 -12.16 -4.61
CA GLN A 22 2.68 -12.63 -3.88
C GLN A 22 3.09 -11.76 -2.67
N ARG A 23 2.18 -10.92 -2.16
CA ARG A 23 2.39 -10.15 -0.92
C ARG A 23 1.24 -10.42 0.05
N SER A 24 1.56 -10.47 1.34
CA SER A 24 0.61 -10.81 2.39
C SER A 24 0.84 -9.95 3.63
N THR A 25 -0.12 -9.98 4.54
CA THR A 25 0.02 -9.37 5.87
C THR A 25 1.20 -9.97 6.65
N ILE A 26 1.44 -11.27 6.48
CA ILE A 26 2.58 -11.97 7.10
C ILE A 26 3.90 -11.45 6.53
N SER A 27 4.03 -11.29 5.20
CA SER A 27 5.28 -10.78 4.64
C SER A 27 5.53 -9.31 5.00
N GLN A 28 4.47 -8.51 5.18
CA GLN A 28 4.58 -7.16 5.74
C GLN A 28 5.10 -7.17 7.17
N LEU A 29 4.54 -8.04 8.03
CA LEU A 29 4.95 -8.17 9.43
C LEU A 29 6.42 -8.60 9.55
N ILE A 30 6.84 -9.59 8.76
CA ILE A 30 8.24 -10.04 8.74
C ILE A 30 9.17 -8.89 8.32
N ALA A 31 8.83 -8.16 7.25
CA ALA A 31 9.63 -7.03 6.79
C ALA A 31 9.76 -5.93 7.86
N TYR A 32 8.67 -5.64 8.58
CA TYR A 32 8.68 -4.68 9.68
C TYR A 32 9.50 -5.15 10.88
N GLN A 33 9.36 -6.42 11.30
CA GLN A 33 10.16 -7.01 12.38
C GLN A 33 11.66 -6.98 12.07
N ASN A 34 12.04 -7.31 10.83
CA ASN A 34 13.44 -7.21 10.39
C ASN A 34 13.99 -5.79 10.56
N LYS A 35 13.17 -4.76 10.27
CA LYS A 35 13.56 -3.36 10.48
C LYS A 35 13.71 -3.00 11.96
N LEU A 36 12.81 -3.50 12.81
CA LEU A 36 12.90 -3.30 14.26
C LEU A 36 14.18 -3.91 14.84
N VAL A 37 14.46 -5.17 14.50
CA VAL A 37 15.66 -5.87 14.95
C VAL A 37 16.92 -5.16 14.44
N PHE A 38 16.96 -4.79 13.16
CA PHE A 38 18.08 -4.05 12.60
C PHE A 38 18.32 -2.73 13.36
N ASN A 39 17.28 -1.93 13.58
CA ASN A 39 17.43 -0.67 14.29
C ASN A 39 17.91 -0.90 15.73
N SER A 40 17.33 -1.86 16.44
CA SER A 40 17.72 -2.23 17.81
C SER A 40 19.19 -2.65 17.90
N LEU A 41 19.67 -3.48 16.97
CA LEU A 41 21.06 -3.94 16.95
C LEU A 41 22.06 -2.82 16.66
N ASN A 42 21.61 -1.73 16.03
CA ASN A 42 22.44 -0.57 15.71
C ASN A 42 22.25 0.59 16.71
N GLY A 43 21.56 0.36 17.83
CA GLY A 43 21.29 1.41 18.82
C GLY A 43 20.41 2.56 18.29
N LEU A 44 19.59 2.28 17.28
CA LEU A 44 18.67 3.25 16.69
C LEU A 44 17.27 3.10 17.28
N ASP A 45 16.63 4.22 17.57
CA ASP A 45 15.23 4.24 17.97
C ASP A 45 14.30 3.95 16.78
N THR A 46 13.15 3.35 17.06
CA THR A 46 12.08 3.18 16.07
C THR A 46 10.79 3.79 16.57
N HIS A 47 10.26 4.76 15.81
CA HIS A 47 8.95 5.35 16.03
C HIS A 47 7.99 4.92 14.93
N SER A 48 6.78 4.52 15.32
CA SER A 48 5.76 4.04 14.39
C SER A 48 4.47 4.79 14.58
N VAL A 49 3.91 5.27 13.47
CA VAL A 49 2.61 5.96 13.43
C VAL A 49 1.65 5.10 12.63
N TYR A 50 0.55 4.70 13.27
CA TYR A 50 -0.49 3.88 12.66
C TYR A 50 -1.65 4.79 12.24
N ILE A 51 -2.00 4.75 10.95
CA ILE A 51 -3.07 5.56 10.36
C ILE A 51 -4.06 4.59 9.72
N ASP A 52 -5.35 4.79 9.99
CA ASP A 52 -6.44 4.02 9.39
C ASP A 52 -7.52 4.96 8.85
N PHE A 53 -8.18 4.54 7.77
CA PHE A 53 -9.24 5.31 7.11
C PHE A 53 -10.58 4.65 7.36
N GLN A 54 -11.47 5.36 8.07
CA GLN A 54 -12.83 4.89 8.26
C GLN A 54 -13.56 4.80 6.91
N ARG A 55 -14.08 3.61 6.57
CA ARG A 55 -14.86 3.35 5.35
C ARG A 55 -14.16 3.86 4.08
N ALA A 56 -12.88 3.51 3.90
CA ALA A 56 -12.02 4.02 2.83
C ALA A 56 -12.62 3.91 1.41
N PHE A 57 -13.36 2.83 1.12
CA PHE A 57 -13.99 2.63 -0.19
C PHE A 57 -15.27 3.45 -0.38
N ASP A 58 -15.97 3.79 0.70
CA ASP A 58 -17.21 4.59 0.63
C ASP A 58 -16.89 6.09 0.59
N THR A 59 -15.74 6.48 1.14
CA THR A 59 -15.36 7.89 1.36
C THR A 59 -14.39 8.43 0.30
N VAL A 60 -13.92 7.59 -0.62
CA VAL A 60 -12.97 8.01 -1.67
C VAL A 60 -13.63 9.02 -2.63
N PRO A 61 -13.07 10.23 -2.82
CA PRO A 61 -13.63 11.20 -3.77
C PRO A 61 -13.45 10.72 -5.21
N ILE A 62 -14.54 10.33 -5.87
CA ILE A 62 -14.54 9.74 -7.23
C ILE A 62 -13.82 10.63 -8.25
N ASN A 63 -14.01 11.95 -8.21
CA ASN A 63 -13.32 12.86 -9.14
C ASN A 63 -11.79 12.80 -9.01
N LYS A 64 -11.28 12.70 -7.77
CA LYS A 64 -9.83 12.55 -7.53
C LYS A 64 -9.32 11.20 -8.01
N LEU A 65 -10.12 10.15 -7.82
CA LEU A 65 -9.80 8.80 -8.31
C LEU A 65 -9.70 8.77 -9.83
N ILE A 66 -10.67 9.35 -10.55
CA ILE A 66 -10.66 9.41 -12.03
C ILE A 66 -9.45 10.20 -12.55
N ILE A 67 -9.12 11.34 -11.94
CA ILE A 67 -7.93 12.12 -12.32
C ILE A 67 -6.66 11.28 -12.15
N SER A 68 -6.54 10.57 -11.03
CA SER A 68 -5.39 9.71 -10.74
C SER A 68 -5.29 8.55 -11.73
N TRP A 69 -6.42 7.94 -12.10
CA TRP A 69 -6.47 6.88 -13.11
C TRP A 69 -6.07 7.35 -14.50
N LYS A 70 -6.57 8.52 -14.93
CA LYS A 70 -6.17 9.13 -16.20
C LYS A 70 -4.67 9.44 -16.23
N ALA A 71 -4.10 9.94 -15.13
CA ALA A 71 -2.67 10.20 -15.01
C ALA A 71 -1.82 8.91 -15.11
N LEU A 72 -2.38 7.77 -14.70
CA LEU A 72 -1.76 6.44 -14.86
C LEU A 72 -1.93 5.85 -16.27
N GLY A 73 -2.59 6.56 -17.19
CA GLY A 73 -2.79 6.12 -18.58
C GLY A 73 -4.06 5.31 -18.82
N TYR A 74 -4.95 5.18 -17.82
CA TYR A 74 -6.26 4.55 -18.01
C TYR A 74 -7.25 5.57 -18.56
N LEU A 75 -7.65 5.39 -19.82
CA LEU A 75 -8.72 6.16 -20.45
C LEU A 75 -10.06 5.46 -20.20
N PRO A 76 -11.09 6.15 -19.70
CA PRO A 76 -12.44 5.61 -19.71
C PRO A 76 -12.92 5.50 -21.17
N ASN A 77 -13.45 4.33 -21.53
CA ASN A 77 -14.22 4.16 -22.78
C ASN A 77 -15.55 4.92 -22.71
#